data_AF-H9FJZ6-F1
#
_entry.id   AF-H9FJZ6-F1
#
_cell.length_a   1.000
_cell.length_b   1.000
_cell.length_c   1.000
_cell.angle_alpha   90.00
_cell.angle_beta   90.00
_cell.angle_gamma   90.00
#
_symmetry.space_group_name_H-M   'P 1'
#
loop_
_entity.id
_entity.type
_entity.pdbx_description
1 polymer ?
#
loop_
_entity_poly.entity_id
_entity_poly.type
_entity_poly.pdbx_seq_one_letter_code
_entity_poly.pdbx_strand_id
1 'polypeptide(L)'
;KILIPVTDLAAIKQSGISPVHCAAAGAHPQCLELLIQAGFDVNFMLDQRVSKHYDDHRKSALHFAVSNSDLSSVKLLLSAGALPNQDPVNCLQIALRMGNYELISLLLRHGANVNYFCRVNPLHFPSALQYTL
;
A
#
# COMPACT_ATOMS: atom_id res chain seq x y z
N LYS A 1 19.97 14.25 -5.17
CA LYS A 1 19.64 14.61 -3.77
C LYS A 1 18.28 15.32 -3.79
N ILE A 2 17.18 14.60 -3.52
CA ILE A 2 15.79 15.14 -3.58
C ILE A 2 15.26 15.55 -2.19
N LEU A 3 15.93 15.17 -1.10
CA LEU A 3 15.54 15.55 0.25
C LEU A 3 16.03 16.96 0.59
N ILE A 4 15.15 17.77 1.20
CA ILE A 4 15.57 19.02 1.85
C ILE A 4 16.63 18.70 2.92
N PRO A 5 17.60 19.58 3.19
CA PRO A 5 18.71 19.32 4.12
C PRO A 5 18.27 18.91 5.55
N VAL A 6 17.02 19.20 5.91
CA VAL A 6 16.41 18.91 7.21
C VAL A 6 15.92 17.46 7.32
N THR A 7 15.70 16.77 6.19
CA THR A 7 15.22 15.40 6.18
C THR A 7 16.37 14.43 5.96
N ASP A 8 16.91 13.91 7.05
CA ASP A 8 17.92 12.84 7.00
C ASP A 8 17.25 11.46 6.78
N LEU A 9 17.92 10.57 6.05
CA LEU A 9 17.50 9.17 5.89
C LEU A 9 17.37 8.46 7.24
N ALA A 10 18.19 8.84 8.23
CA ALA A 10 18.07 8.35 9.60
C ALA A 10 16.74 8.77 10.25
N ALA A 11 16.31 10.01 10.05
CA ALA A 11 15.04 10.51 10.58
C ALA A 11 13.83 9.81 9.93
N ILE A 12 13.89 9.54 8.62
CA ILE A 12 12.87 8.74 7.91
C ILE A 12 12.79 7.32 8.46
N LYS A 13 13.95 6.68 8.70
CA LYS A 13 13.97 5.33 9.31
C LYS A 13 13.40 5.34 10.73
N GLN A 14 13.68 6.37 11.51
CA GLN A 14 13.18 6.49 12.88
C GLN A 14 11.67 6.78 12.94
N SER A 15 11.11 7.50 11.96
CA SER A 15 9.66 7.75 11.89
C SER A 15 8.86 6.48 11.61
N GLY A 16 9.48 5.49 10.95
CA GLY A 16 8.79 4.28 10.52
C GLY A 16 7.86 4.50 9.32
N ILE A 17 7.97 5.64 8.63
CA ILE A 17 7.17 6.03 7.46
C ILE A 17 8.11 6.46 6.34
N SER A 18 8.11 5.72 5.23
CA SER A 18 8.84 6.14 4.02
C SER A 18 8.04 7.18 3.22
N PRO A 19 8.66 8.19 2.58
CA PRO A 19 7.98 9.20 1.77
C PRO A 19 7.06 8.63 0.67
N VAL A 20 7.34 7.43 0.17
CA VAL A 20 6.47 6.73 -0.80
C VAL A 20 5.09 6.44 -0.23
N HIS A 21 4.95 6.23 1.09
CA HIS A 21 3.65 6.10 1.76
C HIS A 21 2.89 7.41 1.71
N CYS A 22 3.55 8.52 2.02
CA CYS A 22 2.92 9.84 2.01
C CYS A 22 2.45 10.23 0.60
N ALA A 23 3.26 9.95 -0.42
CA ALA A 23 2.90 10.20 -1.81
C ALA A 23 1.73 9.32 -2.27
N ALA A 24 1.74 8.02 -1.92
CA ALA A 24 0.64 7.11 -2.25
C ALA A 24 -0.65 7.44 -1.48
N ALA A 25 -0.55 7.81 -0.20
CA ALA A 25 -1.67 8.21 0.64
C ALA A 25 -2.33 9.51 0.15
N GLY A 26 -1.53 10.44 -0.39
CA GLY A 26 -2.00 11.68 -1.01
C GLY A 26 -2.48 11.55 -2.45
N ALA A 27 -2.38 10.38 -3.08
CA ALA A 27 -2.66 10.18 -4.50
C ALA A 27 -1.88 11.16 -5.40
N HIS A 28 -0.58 11.31 -5.13
CA HIS A 28 0.33 12.21 -5.85
C HIS A 28 1.30 11.39 -6.74
N PRO A 29 0.86 10.91 -7.92
CA PRO A 29 1.66 10.01 -8.75
C PRO A 29 2.98 10.64 -9.24
N GLN A 30 3.02 11.95 -9.49
CA GLN A 30 4.25 12.64 -9.91
C GLN A 30 5.28 12.69 -8.78
N CYS A 31 4.85 12.95 -7.54
CA CYS A 31 5.73 12.90 -6.38
C CYS A 31 6.25 11.47 -6.16
N LEU A 32 5.36 10.49 -6.31
CA LEU A 32 5.69 9.08 -6.19
C LEU A 32 6.72 8.65 -7.24
N GLU A 33 6.55 9.05 -8.49
CA GLU A 33 7.52 8.79 -9.58
C GLU A 33 8.90 9.35 -9.26
N LEU A 34 8.99 10.60 -8.80
CA LEU A 34 10.26 11.22 -8.40
C LEU A 34 10.94 10.49 -7.24
N LEU A 35 10.15 10.01 -6.27
CA LEU A 35 10.67 9.23 -5.13
C LEU A 35 11.19 7.87 -5.60
N ILE A 36 10.48 7.18 -6.49
CA ILE A 36 10.94 5.92 -7.08
C ILE A 36 12.25 6.14 -7.84
N GLN A 37 12.34 7.19 -8.67
CA GLN A 37 13.56 7.55 -9.40
C GLN A 37 14.73 7.93 -8.47
N ALA A 38 14.44 8.49 -7.29
CA ALA A 38 15.44 8.74 -6.25
C ALA A 38 15.91 7.48 -5.51
N GLY A 39 15.39 6.30 -5.84
CA GLY A 39 15.80 5.02 -5.25
C GLY A 39 15.16 4.73 -3.90
N PHE A 40 14.01 5.34 -3.59
CA PHE A 40 13.24 4.93 -2.42
C PHE A 40 12.64 3.54 -2.63
N ASP A 41 12.73 2.70 -1.60
CA ASP A 41 12.17 1.35 -1.62
C ASP A 41 10.64 1.39 -1.63
N VAL A 42 10.04 0.92 -2.72
CA VAL A 42 8.59 0.82 -2.92
C VAL A 42 7.94 -0.24 -2.04
N ASN A 43 8.73 -1.21 -1.57
CA ASN A 43 8.30 -2.30 -0.70
C ASN A 43 8.62 -2.02 0.78
N PHE A 44 9.06 -0.81 1.12
CA PHE A 44 9.22 -0.44 2.53
C PHE A 44 7.87 -0.57 3.24
N MET A 45 7.87 -1.28 4.36
CA MET A 45 6.66 -1.50 5.15
C MET A 45 6.64 -0.54 6.33
N LEU A 46 5.46 0.03 6.63
CA LEU A 46 5.28 0.82 7.84
C LEU A 46 5.68 0.04 9.09
N ASP A 47 6.32 0.74 10.02
CA ASP A 47 6.61 0.21 11.34
C ASP A 47 5.30 -0.15 12.06
N GLN A 48 5.30 -1.23 12.85
CA GLN A 48 4.14 -1.69 13.59
C GLN A 48 3.53 -0.59 14.49
N ARG A 49 4.38 0.30 15.03
CA ARG A 49 3.95 1.45 15.84
C ARG A 49 3.14 2.45 15.04
N VAL A 50 3.33 2.54 13.74
CA VAL A 50 2.53 3.39 12.83
C VAL A 50 1.31 2.62 12.34
N SER A 51 1.52 1.41 11.82
CA SER A 51 0.48 0.58 11.21
C SER A 51 -0.68 0.25 12.17
N LYS A 52 -0.43 0.16 13.48
CA LYS A 52 -1.48 -0.04 14.50
C LYS A 52 -2.51 1.08 14.59
N HIS A 53 -2.22 2.27 14.05
CA HIS A 53 -3.17 3.39 14.02
C HIS A 53 -4.10 3.35 12.80
N TYR A 54 -3.96 2.35 11.93
CA TYR A 54 -4.89 2.07 10.85
C TYR A 54 -5.69 0.82 11.18
N ASP A 55 -7.02 0.90 11.09
CA ASP A 55 -7.94 -0.20 11.39
C ASP A 55 -7.73 -1.43 10.50
N ASP A 56 -7.25 -1.22 9.28
CA ASP A 56 -6.94 -2.28 8.31
C ASP A 56 -5.50 -2.79 8.37
N HIS A 57 -4.72 -2.30 9.33
CA HIS A 57 -3.31 -2.65 9.53
C HIS A 57 -2.47 -2.54 8.25
N ARG A 58 -2.80 -1.58 7.38
CA ARG A 58 -2.03 -1.30 6.17
C ARG A 58 -0.57 -1.01 6.47
N LYS A 59 0.30 -1.43 5.57
CA LYS A 59 1.76 -1.28 5.71
C LYS A 59 2.46 -0.86 4.44
N SER A 60 2.05 -1.31 3.26
CA SER A 60 2.74 -0.96 2.01
C SER A 60 2.20 0.31 1.38
N ALA A 61 3.03 1.01 0.61
CA ALA A 61 2.58 2.13 -0.24
C ALA A 61 1.53 1.69 -1.27
N LEU A 62 1.62 0.45 -1.78
CA LEU A 62 0.65 -0.09 -2.73
C LEU A 62 -0.75 -0.18 -2.12
N HIS A 63 -0.86 -0.58 -0.85
CA HIS A 63 -2.13 -0.61 -0.14
C HIS A 63 -2.79 0.75 -0.05
N PHE A 64 -2.03 1.82 0.22
CA PHE A 64 -2.55 3.19 0.22
C PHE A 64 -3.09 3.57 -1.15
N ALA A 65 -2.33 3.33 -2.22
CA ALA A 65 -2.75 3.67 -3.58
C ALA A 65 -4.02 2.89 -4.00
N VAL A 66 -4.09 1.59 -3.68
CA VAL A 66 -5.26 0.74 -3.96
C VAL A 66 -6.48 1.19 -3.16
N SER A 67 -6.32 1.47 -1.87
CA SER A 67 -7.40 1.98 -1.01
C SER A 67 -7.99 3.29 -1.51
N ASN A 68 -7.15 4.13 -2.12
CA ASN A 68 -7.56 5.40 -2.72
C ASN A 68 -8.16 5.25 -4.13
N SER A 69 -8.15 4.03 -4.71
CA SER A 69 -8.46 3.80 -6.13
C SER A 69 -7.62 4.63 -7.10
N ASP A 70 -6.40 5.02 -6.71
CA ASP A 70 -5.50 5.77 -7.57
C ASP A 70 -4.75 4.82 -8.53
N LEU A 71 -5.38 4.56 -9.67
CA LEU A 71 -4.83 3.72 -10.73
C LEU A 71 -3.45 4.18 -11.20
N SER A 72 -3.15 5.48 -11.19
CA SER A 72 -1.87 6.01 -11.65
C SER A 72 -0.75 5.63 -10.69
N SER A 73 -0.95 5.85 -9.39
CA SER A 73 0.01 5.44 -8.37
C SER A 73 0.15 3.92 -8.27
N VAL A 74 -0.94 3.16 -8.44
CA VAL A 74 -0.87 1.68 -8.47
C VAL A 74 -0.05 1.20 -9.67
N LYS A 75 -0.26 1.76 -10.87
CA LYS A 75 0.53 1.43 -12.06
C LYS A 75 2.02 1.73 -11.85
N LEU A 76 2.35 2.88 -11.27
CA LEU A 76 3.73 3.27 -10.97
C LEU A 76 4.39 2.31 -9.98
N LEU A 77 3.73 2.02 -8.85
CA LEU A 77 4.25 1.12 -7.82
C LEU A 77 4.47 -0.29 -8.36
N LEU A 78 3.48 -0.86 -9.05
CA LEU A 78 3.58 -2.20 -9.62
C LEU A 78 4.65 -2.30 -10.72
N SER A 79 4.79 -1.27 -11.56
CA SER A 79 5.85 -1.20 -12.56
C SER A 79 7.24 -1.07 -11.93
N ALA A 80 7.33 -0.44 -10.76
CA ALA A 80 8.55 -0.34 -9.97
C ALA A 80 8.85 -1.59 -9.12
N GLY A 81 8.06 -2.67 -9.24
CA GLY A 81 8.29 -3.93 -8.53
C GLY A 81 7.65 -4.00 -7.15
N ALA A 82 6.58 -3.23 -6.89
CA ALA A 82 5.80 -3.38 -5.67
C ALA A 82 5.13 -4.76 -5.60
N LEU A 83 5.18 -5.38 -4.44
CA LEU A 83 4.67 -6.73 -4.20
C LEU A 83 3.19 -6.68 -3.74
N PRO A 84 2.23 -7.23 -4.51
CA PRO A 84 0.79 -7.07 -4.25
C PRO A 84 0.25 -7.88 -3.05
N ASN A 85 1.08 -8.73 -2.44
CA ASN A 85 0.68 -9.71 -1.42
C ASN A 85 1.35 -9.48 -0.06
N GLN A 86 1.95 -8.29 0.18
CA GLN A 86 2.73 -8.01 1.40
C GLN A 86 1.87 -7.60 2.60
N ASP A 87 0.72 -6.98 2.35
CA ASP A 87 -0.14 -6.47 3.41
C ASP A 87 -0.96 -7.59 4.08
N PRO A 88 -1.33 -7.42 5.37
CA PRO A 88 -2.22 -8.36 6.06
C PRO A 88 -3.57 -8.53 5.36
N VAL A 89 -4.04 -7.46 4.72
CA VAL A 89 -5.20 -7.47 3.84
C VAL A 89 -4.67 -7.29 2.43
N ASN A 90 -4.76 -8.32 1.60
CA ASN A 90 -4.21 -8.25 0.25
C ASN A 90 -4.90 -7.15 -0.57
N CYS A 91 -4.11 -6.41 -1.35
CA CYS A 91 -4.60 -5.37 -2.26
C CYS A 91 -5.73 -5.86 -3.18
N LEU A 92 -5.67 -7.14 -3.59
CA LEU A 92 -6.71 -7.77 -4.41
C LEU A 92 -8.09 -7.81 -3.72
N GLN A 93 -8.13 -8.05 -2.40
CA GLN A 93 -9.39 -8.10 -1.65
C GLN A 93 -10.06 -6.74 -1.58
N ILE A 94 -9.26 -5.68 -1.48
CA ILE A 94 -9.75 -4.30 -1.49
C ILE A 94 -10.34 -3.97 -2.86
N ALA A 95 -9.60 -4.27 -3.93
CA ALA A 95 -10.08 -4.06 -5.30
C ALA A 95 -11.37 -4.83 -5.60
N LEU A 96 -11.50 -6.06 -5.10
CA LEU A 96 -12.71 -6.88 -5.18
C LEU A 96 -13.90 -6.23 -4.46
N ARG A 97 -13.70 -5.76 -3.21
CA ARG A 97 -14.77 -5.09 -2.46
C ARG A 97 -15.25 -3.81 -3.14
N MET A 98 -14.32 -3.06 -3.74
CA MET A 98 -14.66 -1.84 -4.48
C MET A 98 -15.36 -2.14 -5.83
N GLY A 99 -15.37 -3.39 -6.29
CA GLY A 99 -15.86 -3.74 -7.62
C GLY A 99 -15.03 -3.12 -8.76
N ASN A 100 -13.78 -2.72 -8.48
CA ASN A 100 -12.93 -2.03 -9.45
C ASN A 100 -12.20 -3.04 -10.32
N TYR A 101 -12.84 -3.42 -11.43
CA TYR A 101 -12.31 -4.40 -12.39
C TYR A 101 -10.95 -4.01 -12.97
N GLU A 102 -10.66 -2.71 -13.15
CA GLU A 102 -9.37 -2.28 -13.65
C GLU A 102 -8.26 -2.55 -12.62
N LEU A 103 -8.48 -2.21 -11.35
CA LEU A 103 -7.55 -2.54 -10.27
C LEU A 103 -7.35 -4.05 -10.12
N ILE A 104 -8.44 -4.82 -10.18
CA ILE A 104 -8.38 -6.28 -10.11
C ILE A 104 -7.49 -6.82 -11.24
N SER A 105 -7.77 -6.43 -12.49
CA SER A 105 -6.98 -6.85 -13.64
C SER A 105 -5.51 -6.47 -13.50
N LEU A 106 -5.23 -5.25 -13.03
CA LEU A 106 -3.86 -4.77 -12.86
C LEU A 106 -3.10 -5.57 -11.80
N LEU A 107 -3.69 -5.76 -10.62
CA LEU A 107 -3.08 -6.54 -9.53
C LEU A 107 -2.83 -7.99 -9.94
N LEU A 108 -3.77 -8.63 -10.65
CA LEU A 108 -3.61 -10.01 -11.15
C LEU A 108 -2.46 -10.14 -12.15
N ARG A 109 -2.31 -9.18 -13.07
CA ARG A 109 -1.19 -9.16 -14.02
C ARG A 109 0.18 -9.09 -13.33
N HIS A 110 0.24 -8.49 -12.14
CA HIS A 110 1.44 -8.38 -11.33
C HIS A 110 1.56 -9.46 -10.24
N GLY A 111 0.81 -10.57 -10.37
CA GLY A 111 0.98 -11.74 -9.51
C GLY A 111 0.27 -11.67 -8.15
N ALA A 112 -0.81 -10.87 -8.04
CA ALA A 112 -1.66 -10.92 -6.86
C ALA A 112 -2.27 -12.31 -6.67
N ASN A 113 -2.21 -12.84 -5.45
CA ASN A 113 -2.69 -14.18 -5.13
C ASN A 113 -4.22 -14.20 -5.02
N VAL A 114 -4.88 -14.86 -5.98
CA VAL A 114 -6.34 -15.09 -5.99
C VAL A 114 -6.81 -16.00 -4.87
N ASN A 115 -5.96 -16.91 -4.40
CA ASN A 115 -6.28 -17.89 -3.37
C ASN A 115 -5.95 -17.38 -1.96
N TYR A 116 -5.74 -16.07 -1.80
CA TYR A 116 -5.42 -15.52 -0.50
C TYR A 116 -6.62 -15.60 0.43
N PHE A 117 -6.46 -16.38 1.49
CA PHE A 117 -7.44 -16.49 2.56
C PHE A 117 -7.02 -15.56 3.70
N CYS A 118 -7.72 -14.43 3.87
CA CYS A 118 -7.54 -13.63 5.06
C CYS A 118 -8.07 -14.46 6.24
N ARG A 119 -7.25 -14.71 7.26
CA ARG A 119 -7.71 -15.33 8.51
C ARG A 119 -8.54 -14.30 9.26
N VAL A 120 -9.75 -14.04 8.77
CA VAL A 120 -10.74 -13.24 9.49
C VAL A 120 -11.05 -14.02 10.77
N ASN A 121 -10.62 -13.51 11.92
CA ASN A 121 -10.95 -14.16 13.19
C ASN A 121 -12.44 -13.87 13.47
N PRO A 122 -13.32 -14.88 13.41
CA PRO A 122 -14.75 -14.67 13.62
C PRO A 122 -15.08 -14.17 15.05
N LEU A 123 -14.12 -14.28 15.98
CA LEU A 123 -14.27 -13.83 17.36
C LEU A 123 -13.93 -12.34 17.58
N HIS A 124 -13.41 -11.63 16.57
CA HIS A 124 -13.13 -10.19 16.64
C HIS A 124 -14.13 -9.41 15.78
N PHE A 125 -15.24 -9.00 16.40
CA PHE A 125 -16.27 -8.11 15.85
C PHE A 125 -15.62 -6.72 15.63
N PRO A 126 -15.27 -6.29 14.39
CA PRO A 126 -16.14 -6.13 13.22
C PRO A 126 -15.60 -6.80 11.93
N SER A 127 -14.59 -7.65 12.04
CA SER A 127 -13.82 -8.13 10.89
C SER A 127 -14.61 -9.05 9.95
N ALA A 128 -15.66 -9.72 10.43
CA ALA A 128 -16.55 -10.48 9.54
C ALA A 128 -17.43 -9.57 8.67
N LEU A 129 -18.01 -8.50 9.25
CA LEU A 129 -18.91 -7.60 8.53
C LEU A 129 -18.19 -6.66 7.58
N GLN A 130 -16.95 -6.28 7.90
CA GLN A 130 -16.18 -5.39 7.04
C GLN A 130 -15.90 -6.02 5.66
N TYR A 131 -15.90 -7.35 5.52
CA TYR A 131 -15.58 -8.06 4.26
C TYR A 131 -16.80 -8.67 3.55
N THR A 132 -18.01 -8.54 4.10
CA THR A 132 -19.24 -9.15 3.55
C THR A 132 -20.24 -8.13 3.00
N LEU A 133 -19.88 -6.85 2.94
CA LEU A 133 -20.65 -5.77 2.33
C LEU A 133 -19.78 -5.03 1.31
#